data_AF-A0A2D9YFU2-F1
#
_entry.id   AF-A0A2D9YFU2-F1
#
_cell.length_a   1.000
_cell.length_b   1.000
_cell.length_c   1.000
_cell.angle_alpha   90.00
_cell.angle_beta   90.00
_cell.angle_gamma   90.00
#
_symmetry.space_group_name_H-M   'P 1'
#
loop_
_entity.id
_entity.type
_entity.pdbx_description
1 polymer ?
#
loop_
_entity_poly.entity_id
_entity_poly.type
_entity_poly.pdbx_seq_one_letter_code
_entity_poly.pdbx_strand_id
1 'polypeptide(L)'
;MIWYFVSLLKFALPVFSWLFLYVNILNASDDSFCDPENLEIETTNKLLLYKVEVADTVYKRQKGLMNRKHLPSNRGMLFIFDRLHYAKMWMKNTGVV
;
A
#
# COMPACT_ATOMS: atom_id res chain seq x y z
N MET A 1 44.90 -9.84 29.82
CA MET A 1 43.75 -8.92 30.00
C MET A 1 43.30 -8.28 28.69
N ILE A 2 44.21 -7.85 27.80
CA ILE A 2 43.90 -7.21 26.50
C ILE A 2 43.37 -8.20 25.44
N TRP A 3 43.77 -9.47 25.47
CA TRP A 3 43.34 -10.49 24.50
C TRP A 3 41.85 -10.88 24.58
N TYR A 4 41.25 -10.84 25.77
CA TYR A 4 39.81 -11.10 25.95
C TYR A 4 38.96 -9.99 25.33
N PHE A 5 39.43 -8.74 25.37
CA PHE A 5 38.72 -7.57 24.88
C PHE A 5 38.55 -7.59 23.35
N VAL A 6 39.56 -8.07 22.62
CA VAL A 6 39.53 -8.20 21.15
C VAL A 6 38.70 -9.41 20.69
N SER A 7 38.67 -10.48 21.49
CA SER A 7 37.83 -11.66 21.22
C SER A 7 36.33 -11.34 21.37
N LEU A 8 35.96 -10.53 22.36
CA LEU A 8 34.58 -10.10 22.61
C LEU A 8 34.01 -9.23 21.47
N LEU A 9 34.85 -8.40 20.84
CA LEU A 9 34.46 -7.51 19.75
C LEU A 9 34.15 -8.26 18.44
N LYS A 10 34.79 -9.41 18.21
CA LYS A 10 34.61 -10.24 17.00
C LYS A 10 33.30 -11.05 17.00
N PHE A 11 32.73 -11.32 18.16
CA PHE A 11 31.41 -11.98 18.28
C PHE A 11 30.23 -11.02 18.15
N ALA A 12 30.43 -9.72 18.42
CA ALA A 12 29.36 -8.72 18.31
C ALA A 12 29.01 -8.35 16.86
N LEU A 13 29.99 -8.35 15.96
CA LEU A 13 29.81 -8.00 14.54
C LEU A 13 28.85 -8.91 13.75
N PRO A 14 28.90 -10.25 13.84
CA PRO A 14 27.95 -11.11 13.13
C PRO A 14 26.52 -10.96 13.68
N VAL A 15 26.35 -10.75 14.99
CA VAL A 15 25.04 -10.51 15.61
C VAL A 15 24.46 -9.18 15.12
N PHE A 16 25.27 -8.12 15.05
CA PHE A 16 24.85 -6.82 14.54
C PHE A 16 24.51 -6.86 13.05
N SER A 17 25.28 -7.62 12.26
CA SER A 17 25.02 -7.83 10.83
C SER A 17 23.74 -8.64 10.59
N TRP A 18 23.51 -9.68 11.40
CA TRP A 18 22.30 -10.50 11.32
C TRP A 18 21.05 -9.73 11.78
N LEU A 19 21.19 -8.89 12.81
CA LEU A 19 20.15 -7.96 13.25
C LEU A 19 19.85 -6.91 12.18
N PHE A 20 20.87 -6.38 11.50
CA PHE A 20 20.71 -5.41 10.43
C PHE A 20 20.00 -6.03 9.21
N LEU A 21 20.35 -7.26 8.84
CA LEU A 21 19.61 -8.02 7.81
C LEU A 21 18.16 -8.29 8.23
N TYR A 22 17.92 -8.62 9.51
CA TYR A 22 16.57 -8.86 10.03
C TYR A 22 15.68 -7.61 9.98
N VAL A 23 16.23 -6.43 10.30
CA VAL A 23 15.51 -5.15 10.23
C VAL A 23 15.12 -4.77 8.79
N ASN A 24 15.94 -5.12 7.79
CA ASN A 24 15.62 -4.81 6.39
C ASN A 24 14.45 -5.65 5.85
N ILE A 25 14.27 -6.89 6.35
CA ILE A 25 13.20 -7.79 5.89
C ILE A 25 11.81 -7.37 6.43
N LEU A 26 11.74 -6.72 7.60
CA LEU A 26 10.48 -6.25 8.20
C LEU A 26 9.89 -5.00 7.52
N ASN A 27 10.65 -4.29 6.69
CA ASN A 27 10.21 -3.07 6.01
C ASN A 27 9.60 -3.32 4.62
N ALA A 28 9.26 -4.57 4.28
CA ALA A 28 8.49 -4.88 3.09
C ALA A 28 7.03 -4.40 3.28
N SER A 29 6.80 -3.10 3.05
CA SER A 29 5.44 -2.58 2.87
C SER A 29 4.91 -3.14 1.55
N ASP A 30 4.03 -4.12 1.66
CA ASP A 30 3.32 -4.72 0.52
C ASP A 30 2.30 -3.70 0.00
N ASP A 31 2.80 -2.71 -0.72
CA ASP A 31 2.04 -1.59 -1.25
C ASP A 31 1.50 -1.89 -2.66
N SER A 32 1.46 -3.19 -3.02
CA SER A 32 0.97 -3.66 -4.31
C SER A 32 -0.55 -3.54 -4.37
N PHE A 33 -1.03 -2.38 -4.80
CA PHE A 33 -2.31 -2.35 -5.51
C PHE A 33 -2.12 -3.23 -6.75
N CYS A 34 -2.75 -4.40 -6.73
CA CYS A 34 -2.81 -5.31 -7.86
C CYS A 34 -3.33 -4.58 -9.10
N ASP A 35 -2.99 -5.12 -10.26
CA ASP A 35 -3.32 -4.54 -11.56
C ASP A 35 -4.78 -4.07 -11.62
N PRO A 36 -5.03 -2.88 -12.20
CA PRO A 36 -6.37 -2.32 -12.23
C PRO A 36 -7.30 -3.23 -13.05
N GLU A 37 -8.44 -3.54 -12.46
CA GLU A 37 -9.44 -4.45 -13.00
C GLU A 37 -10.41 -3.70 -13.92
N ASN A 38 -10.98 -4.38 -14.92
CA ASN A 38 -11.97 -3.76 -15.80
C ASN A 38 -13.32 -3.67 -15.08
N LEU A 39 -13.88 -2.47 -15.02
CA LEU A 39 -15.21 -2.20 -14.50
C LEU A 39 -16.10 -1.72 -15.64
N GLU A 40 -17.20 -2.43 -15.85
CA GLU A 40 -18.21 -2.08 -16.83
C GLU A 40 -19.43 -1.51 -16.11
N ILE A 41 -19.84 -0.29 -16.48
CA ILE A 41 -21.01 0.37 -15.93
C ILE A 41 -22.04 0.47 -17.05
N GLU A 42 -23.07 -0.34 -16.96
CA GLU A 42 -24.23 -0.28 -17.84
C GLU A 42 -25.19 0.81 -17.37
N THR A 43 -25.40 1.80 -18.23
CA THR A 43 -26.42 2.83 -18.08
C THR A 43 -27.49 2.61 -19.15
N THR A 44 -28.70 3.15 -18.95
CA THR A 44 -29.84 3.03 -19.88
C THR A 44 -29.50 3.34 -21.35
N ASN A 45 -28.50 4.21 -21.60
CA ASN A 45 -28.13 4.66 -22.94
C ASN A 45 -26.69 4.32 -23.35
N LYS A 46 -25.84 3.78 -22.46
CA LYS A 46 -24.40 3.62 -22.74
C LYS A 46 -23.71 2.62 -21.81
N LEU A 47 -22.78 1.85 -22.37
CA LEU A 47 -21.77 1.08 -21.64
C LEU A 47 -20.53 1.95 -21.40
N LEU A 48 -20.13 2.11 -20.15
CA LEU A 48 -18.91 2.83 -19.76
C LEU A 48 -17.87 1.84 -19.24
N LEU A 49 -16.66 1.89 -19.80
CA LEU A 49 -15.55 1.03 -19.41
C LEU A 49 -14.52 1.83 -18.61
N TYR A 50 -14.24 1.37 -17.40
CA TYR A 50 -13.25 1.93 -16.50
C TYR A 50 -12.22 0.88 -16.10
N LYS A 51 -11.03 1.32 -15.72
CA LYS A 51 -10.01 0.50 -15.06
C LYS A 51 -9.89 0.92 -13.60
N VAL A 52 -10.29 0.07 -12.68
CA VAL A 52 -10.40 0.40 -11.26
C VAL A 52 -9.47 -0.42 -10.39
N GLU A 53 -8.90 0.22 -9.39
CA GLU A 53 -8.19 -0.46 -8.31
C GLU A 53 -9.18 -0.82 -7.20
N VAL A 54 -9.11 -2.04 -6.67
CA VAL A 54 -10.07 -2.51 -5.65
C VAL A 54 -9.52 -2.29 -4.24
N ALA A 55 -10.23 -1.46 -3.47
CA ALA A 55 -10.00 -1.22 -2.05
C ALA A 55 -10.98 -2.04 -1.20
N ASP A 56 -10.65 -3.32 -1.05
CA ASP A 56 -11.37 -4.34 -0.27
C ASP A 56 -10.96 -4.36 1.21
N THR A 57 -9.71 -4.06 1.52
CA THR A 57 -9.22 -4.06 2.92
C THR A 57 -9.40 -2.70 3.60
N VAL A 58 -9.40 -2.69 4.94
CA VAL A 58 -9.40 -1.44 5.73
C VAL A 58 -8.21 -0.56 5.37
N TYR A 59 -7.02 -1.15 5.19
CA TYR A 59 -5.80 -0.43 4.82
C TYR A 59 -5.92 0.26 3.46
N LYS A 60 -6.33 -0.47 2.41
CA LYS A 60 -6.49 0.10 1.06
C LYS A 60 -7.53 1.23 1.04
N ARG A 61 -8.62 1.10 1.80
CA ARG A 61 -9.66 2.14 1.90
C ARG A 61 -9.16 3.40 2.62
N GLN A 62 -8.38 3.25 3.69
CA GLN A 62 -7.80 4.39 4.42
C GLN A 62 -6.77 5.14 3.57
N LYS A 63 -5.95 4.42 2.81
CA LYS A 63 -4.99 5.01 1.87
C LYS A 63 -5.71 5.71 0.71
N GLY A 64 -6.75 5.08 0.16
CA GLY A 64 -7.50 5.62 -0.98
C GLY A 64 -6.57 6.02 -2.13
N LEU A 65 -6.82 7.19 -2.71
CA LEU A 65 -5.99 7.77 -3.77
C LEU A 65 -4.92 8.74 -3.25
N MET A 66 -4.54 8.65 -1.97
CA MET A 66 -3.49 9.49 -1.39
C MET A 66 -2.18 9.36 -2.18
N ASN A 67 -1.44 10.47 -2.29
CA ASN A 67 -0.14 10.56 -2.95
C ASN A 67 -0.14 10.24 -4.46
N ARG A 68 -1.32 10.16 -5.11
CA ARG A 68 -1.42 10.08 -6.58
C ARG A 68 -1.27 11.48 -7.16
N LYS A 69 -0.40 11.64 -8.17
CA LYS A 69 -0.23 12.92 -8.88
C LYS A 69 -1.17 13.09 -10.07
N HIS A 70 -1.63 11.98 -10.64
CA HIS A 70 -2.44 11.96 -11.86
C HIS A 70 -3.36 10.74 -11.85
N LEU A 71 -4.61 10.91 -12.30
CA LEU A 71 -5.56 9.82 -12.51
C LEU A 71 -6.26 10.01 -13.87
N PRO A 72 -6.04 9.11 -14.84
CA PRO A 72 -6.73 9.18 -16.12
C PRO A 72 -8.25 9.13 -15.97
N SER A 73 -8.98 9.77 -16.89
CA SER A 73 -10.45 9.88 -16.85
C SER A 73 -11.19 8.54 -16.92
N ASN A 74 -10.56 7.49 -17.44
CA ASN A 74 -11.08 6.13 -17.50
C ASN A 74 -10.53 5.23 -16.38
N ARG A 75 -9.93 5.81 -15.33
CA ARG A 75 -9.42 5.08 -14.17
C ARG A 75 -10.04 5.55 -12.87
N GLY A 76 -10.07 4.67 -11.89
CA GLY A 76 -10.61 4.98 -10.56
C GLY A 76 -10.20 3.98 -9.50
N MET A 77 -10.83 4.11 -8.33
CA MET A 77 -10.71 3.17 -7.24
C MET A 77 -12.11 2.78 -6.76
N LEU A 78 -12.35 1.48 -6.62
CA LEU A 78 -13.61 0.91 -6.15
C LEU A 78 -13.48 0.55 -4.66
N PHE A 79 -14.30 1.16 -3.82
CA PHE A 79 -14.33 0.91 -2.38
C PHE A 79 -15.40 -0.13 -2.06
N ILE A 80 -14.99 -1.31 -1.58
CA ILE A 80 -15.92 -2.37 -1.18
C ILE A 80 -16.15 -2.29 0.34
N PHE A 81 -17.41 -2.35 0.75
CA PHE A 81 -17.80 -2.36 2.15
C PHE A 81 -18.64 -3.59 2.45
N ASP A 82 -18.22 -4.37 3.45
CA ASP A 82 -18.90 -5.63 3.83
C ASP A 82 -20.32 -5.43 4.34
N ARG A 83 -20.63 -4.22 4.81
CA ARG A 83 -21.94 -3.86 5.38
C ARG A 83 -22.39 -2.52 4.86
N LEU A 84 -23.71 -2.41 4.66
CA LEU A 84 -24.37 -1.13 4.42
C LEU A 84 -24.23 -0.23 5.67
N HIS A 85 -23.59 0.91 5.50
CA HIS A 85 -23.47 1.95 6.51
C HIS A 85 -23.14 3.28 5.85
N TYR A 86 -23.27 4.36 6.62
CA TYR A 86 -22.80 5.66 6.19
C TYR A 86 -21.27 5.72 6.23
N ALA A 87 -20.65 5.62 5.05
CA ALA A 87 -19.22 5.80 4.88
C ALA A 87 -18.86 7.29 4.94
N LYS A 88 -17.86 7.64 5.75
CA LYS A 88 -17.29 9.00 5.79
C LYS A 88 -16.01 9.01 4.97
N MET A 89 -16.02 9.74 3.87
CA MET A 89 -14.86 9.90 2.98
C MET A 89 -14.23 11.28 3.20
N TRP A 90 -12.92 11.36 3.07
CA TRP A 90 -12.15 12.60 3.16
C TRP A 90 -11.11 12.67 2.04
N MET A 91 -10.63 13.86 1.72
CA MET A 91 -9.62 14.07 0.67
C MET A 91 -8.25 14.46 1.24
N LYS A 92 -7.94 14.01 2.46
CA LYS A 92 -6.63 14.27 3.07
C LYS A 92 -5.54 13.81 2.10
N ASN A 93 -4.63 14.70 1.73
CA ASN A 93 -3.50 14.43 0.82
C ASN A 93 -3.89 13.82 -0.55
N THR A 94 -5.12 14.06 -1.01
CA THR A 94 -5.61 13.60 -2.32
C THR A 94 -5.59 14.80 -3.28
N GLY A 95 -4.42 15.09 -3.85
CA GLY A 95 -4.19 16.21 -4.77
C GLY A 95 -4.15 15.78 -6.24
N VAL A 96 -4.95 14.79 -6.59
CA VAL A 96 -4.92 14.17 -7.92
C VAL A 96 -5.51 15.15 -8.94
N VAL A 97 -4.77 15.38 -10.03
CA VAL A 97 -5.17 16.25 -11.15
C VAL A 97 -5.48 15.39 -12.38
#